data_AF-A0A661MXQ0-F1
#
_entry.id   AF-A0A661MXQ0-F1
#
_cell.length_a   1.000
_cell.length_b   1.000
_cell.length_c   1.000
_cell.angle_alpha   90.00
_cell.angle_beta   90.00
_cell.angle_gamma   90.00
#
_symmetry.space_group_name_H-M   'P 1'
#
loop_
_entity.id
_entity.type
_entity.pdbx_description
1 polymer ?
#
loop_
_entity_poly.entity_id
_entity_poly.type
_entity_poly.pdbx_seq_one_letter_code
_entity_poly.pdbx_strand_id
1 'polypeptide(L)'
;MEGMINPRALDPVRMQISLVDALEESVQRRRSSVQNGEDFMKARKYEPIDMPRGGALFLTSGPWEDYSTPSRDMRLLISIDAVVSFPATVAAHPGRFGIREADREEAARLVRAALETELAKRTFEYVGSDGSAWKLSLADLVERMKAMEMAYNPNDCAEIRWGAPEGSEERATCKRRASQQQQSRMQKYRKWFAQRERPG
;
A
#
# COMPACT_ATOMS: atom_id res chain seq x y z
N MET A 1 -2.92 -35.28 -29.84
CA MET A 1 -2.20 -35.66 -28.62
C MET A 1 -1.97 -34.36 -27.85
N GLU A 2 -2.97 -33.94 -27.08
CA GLU A 2 -2.91 -32.71 -26.30
C GLU A 2 -2.05 -32.97 -25.07
N GLY A 3 -0.87 -32.35 -25.04
CA GLY A 3 -0.03 -32.31 -23.85
C GLY A 3 -0.73 -31.50 -22.77
N MET A 4 -1.42 -32.19 -21.88
CA MET A 4 -1.93 -31.64 -20.63
C MET A 4 -0.73 -31.06 -19.87
N ILE A 5 -0.56 -29.74 -19.93
CA ILE A 5 0.40 -29.03 -19.09
C ILE A 5 -0.09 -29.24 -17.67
N ASN A 6 0.43 -30.26 -16.99
CA ASN A 6 0.26 -30.42 -15.56
C ASN A 6 1.10 -29.28 -14.92
N PRO A 7 0.47 -28.20 -14.43
CA PRO A 7 1.24 -27.14 -13.80
C PRO A 7 1.91 -27.77 -12.59
N ARG A 8 3.26 -27.76 -12.53
CA ARG A 8 3.98 -28.21 -11.33
C ARG A 8 3.35 -27.51 -10.13
N ALA A 9 3.03 -28.29 -9.10
CA ALA A 9 2.56 -27.77 -7.82
C ALA A 9 3.46 -26.62 -7.38
N LEU A 10 2.87 -25.44 -7.21
CA LEU A 10 3.61 -24.24 -6.84
C LEU A 10 3.98 -24.31 -5.36
N ASP A 11 5.26 -24.10 -5.04
CA ASP A 11 5.74 -23.99 -3.66
C ASP A 11 5.13 -22.74 -3.02
N PRO A 12 4.24 -22.89 -2.02
CA PRO A 12 3.51 -21.77 -1.45
C PRO A 12 4.43 -20.81 -0.67
N VAL A 13 5.55 -21.28 -0.10
CA VAL A 13 6.50 -20.39 0.59
C VAL A 13 7.20 -19.49 -0.42
N ARG A 14 7.65 -20.06 -1.55
CA ARG A 14 8.24 -19.26 -2.64
C ARG A 14 7.23 -18.27 -3.22
N MET A 15 5.98 -18.68 -3.42
CA MET A 15 4.94 -17.77 -3.88
C MET A 15 4.70 -16.61 -2.91
N GLN A 16 4.68 -16.89 -1.61
CA GLN A 16 4.54 -15.84 -0.59
C GLN A 16 5.68 -14.83 -0.67
N ILE A 17 6.93 -15.30 -0.81
CA ILE A 17 8.10 -14.43 -0.98
C ILE A 17 7.93 -13.56 -2.23
N SER A 18 7.52 -14.13 -3.36
CA SER A 18 7.28 -13.36 -4.59
C SER A 18 6.17 -12.32 -4.48
N LEU A 19 5.12 -12.59 -3.68
CA LEU A 19 4.10 -11.58 -3.38
C LEU A 19 4.68 -10.43 -2.56
N VAL A 20 5.56 -10.71 -1.59
CA VAL A 20 6.26 -9.68 -0.82
C VAL A 20 7.24 -8.90 -1.71
N ASP A 21 7.92 -9.54 -2.67
CA ASP A 21 8.78 -8.88 -3.65
C ASP A 21 7.99 -7.84 -4.47
N ALA A 22 6.82 -8.23 -4.99
CA ALA A 22 5.96 -7.34 -5.74
C ALA A 22 5.39 -6.18 -4.89
N LEU A 23 5.13 -6.43 -3.60
CA LEU A 23 4.72 -5.39 -2.65
C LEU A 23 5.86 -4.39 -2.44
N GLU A 24 7.09 -4.88 -2.20
CA GLU A 24 8.28 -4.04 -2.00
C GLU A 24 8.53 -3.12 -3.20
N GLU A 25 8.47 -3.64 -4.42
CA GLU A 25 8.61 -2.81 -5.62
C GLU A 25 7.53 -1.72 -5.70
N SER A 26 6.29 -2.06 -5.32
CA SER A 26 5.18 -1.11 -5.31
C SER A 26 5.39 -0.01 -4.29
N VAL A 27 5.96 -0.33 -3.13
CA VAL A 27 6.38 0.63 -2.10
C VAL A 27 7.49 1.54 -2.62
N GLN A 28 8.51 1.00 -3.30
CA GLN A 28 9.59 1.81 -3.87
C GLN A 28 9.08 2.80 -4.92
N ARG A 29 8.18 2.37 -5.81
CA ARG A 29 7.52 3.28 -6.78
C ARG A 29 6.71 4.37 -6.08
N ARG A 30 6.02 4.02 -5.00
CA ARG A 30 5.27 5.00 -4.20
C ARG A 30 6.18 5.99 -3.49
N ARG A 31 7.32 5.54 -2.97
CA ARG A 31 8.35 6.40 -2.37
C ARG A 31 8.79 7.51 -3.30
N SER A 32 9.18 7.18 -4.53
CA SER A 32 9.51 8.19 -5.53
C SER A 32 8.35 9.13 -5.81
N SER A 33 7.11 8.60 -5.87
CA SER A 33 5.93 9.44 -6.14
C SER A 33 5.59 10.42 -5.00
N VAL A 34 5.73 9.99 -3.74
CA VAL A 34 5.52 10.86 -2.58
C VAL A 34 6.59 11.94 -2.54
N GLN A 35 7.86 11.57 -2.73
CA GLN A 35 8.97 12.53 -2.78
C GLN A 35 8.77 13.56 -3.89
N ASN A 36 8.43 13.14 -5.09
CA ASN A 36 8.14 14.06 -6.20
C ASN A 36 7.01 15.04 -5.86
N GLY A 37 5.99 14.58 -5.13
CA GLY A 37 4.91 15.45 -4.66
C GLY A 37 5.38 16.45 -3.60
N GLU A 38 6.23 16.04 -2.65
CA GLU A 38 6.82 16.97 -1.67
C GLU A 38 7.71 18.02 -2.35
N ASP A 39 8.55 17.60 -3.29
CA ASP A 39 9.43 18.49 -4.05
C ASP A 39 8.63 19.53 -4.84
N PHE A 40 7.55 19.10 -5.51
CA PHE A 40 6.64 20.00 -6.21
C PHE A 40 5.94 20.99 -5.27
N MET A 41 5.42 20.51 -4.14
CA MET A 41 4.77 21.37 -3.16
C MET A 41 5.75 22.40 -2.59
N LYS A 42 6.99 22.01 -2.30
CA LYS A 42 8.05 22.92 -1.86
C LYS A 42 8.37 23.98 -2.92
N ALA A 43 8.54 23.59 -4.19
CA ALA A 43 8.84 24.50 -5.29
C ALA A 43 7.74 25.56 -5.49
N ARG A 44 6.48 25.20 -5.21
CA ARG A 44 5.31 26.08 -5.29
C ARG A 44 4.90 26.71 -3.96
N LYS A 45 5.79 26.74 -2.96
CA LYS A 45 5.53 27.36 -1.65
C LYS A 45 4.25 26.82 -0.97
N TYR A 46 3.96 25.54 -1.19
CA TYR A 46 2.84 24.80 -0.61
C TYR A 46 1.45 25.34 -0.97
N GLU A 47 1.31 26.03 -2.10
CA GLU A 47 0.00 26.40 -2.63
C GLU A 47 -0.90 25.17 -2.85
N PRO A 48 -2.11 25.13 -2.26
CA PRO A 48 -2.99 23.97 -2.33
C PRO A 48 -3.34 23.56 -3.76
N ILE A 49 -3.35 22.26 -4.01
CA ILE A 49 -3.85 21.66 -5.25
C ILE A 49 -5.33 21.33 -5.05
N ASP A 50 -6.19 21.72 -5.98
CA ASP A 50 -7.59 21.36 -5.92
C ASP A 50 -7.79 19.85 -6.09
N MET A 51 -8.56 19.26 -5.18
CA MET A 51 -8.96 17.87 -5.25
C MET A 51 -10.10 17.70 -6.26
N PRO A 52 -10.03 16.73 -7.19
CA PRO A 52 -11.14 16.36 -8.06
C PRO A 52 -12.37 15.86 -7.28
N ARG A 53 -13.48 15.66 -7.99
CA ARG A 53 -14.74 15.14 -7.44
C ARG A 53 -15.13 13.85 -8.16
N GLY A 54 -15.76 12.94 -7.43
CA GLY A 54 -16.28 11.69 -7.99
C GLY A 54 -15.18 10.81 -8.57
N GLY A 55 -15.50 10.08 -9.65
CA GLY A 55 -14.57 9.22 -10.37
C GLY A 55 -13.38 9.95 -10.99
N ALA A 56 -13.46 11.27 -11.20
CA ALA A 56 -12.34 12.07 -11.69
C ALA A 56 -11.11 12.00 -10.77
N LEU A 57 -11.27 11.59 -9.51
CA LEU A 57 -10.15 11.27 -8.61
C LEU A 57 -9.15 10.28 -9.23
N PHE A 58 -9.63 9.37 -10.08
CA PHE A 58 -8.83 8.32 -10.73
C PHE A 58 -8.50 8.59 -12.20
N LEU A 59 -9.09 9.63 -12.80
CA LEU A 59 -9.10 9.89 -14.26
C LEU A 59 -8.66 11.31 -14.63
N THR A 60 -8.25 12.12 -13.66
CA THR A 60 -7.88 13.52 -13.90
C THR A 60 -6.52 13.62 -14.58
N SER A 61 -6.26 14.78 -15.18
CA SER A 61 -4.95 15.25 -15.61
C SER A 61 -4.43 16.38 -14.73
N GLY A 62 -3.15 16.75 -14.90
CA GLY A 62 -2.54 17.92 -14.27
C GLY A 62 -2.01 17.65 -12.84
N PRO A 63 -1.76 18.70 -12.03
CA PRO A 63 -1.01 18.58 -10.79
C PRO A 63 -1.56 17.56 -9.79
N TRP A 64 -2.89 17.35 -9.77
CA TRP A 64 -3.46 16.29 -8.95
C TRP A 64 -3.01 14.90 -9.43
N GLU A 65 -3.11 14.59 -10.74
CA GLU A 65 -2.69 13.30 -11.28
C GLU A 65 -1.21 13.01 -10.98
N ASP A 66 -0.37 14.03 -11.21
CA ASP A 66 1.08 13.92 -11.14
C ASP A 66 1.57 13.69 -9.72
N TYR A 67 0.96 14.35 -8.73
CA TYR A 67 1.48 14.42 -7.36
C TYR A 67 0.61 13.74 -6.30
N SER A 68 -0.67 13.47 -6.60
CA SER A 68 -1.48 12.56 -5.79
C SER A 68 -1.17 11.10 -6.14
N THR A 69 -1.68 10.15 -5.36
CA THR A 69 -1.41 8.72 -5.60
C THR A 69 -2.64 7.81 -5.59
N PRO A 70 -3.90 8.24 -5.81
CA PRO A 70 -5.09 7.43 -5.51
C PRO A 70 -5.14 6.10 -6.27
N SER A 71 -4.86 6.09 -7.57
CA SER A 71 -4.80 4.84 -8.36
C SER A 71 -3.67 3.91 -7.93
N ARG A 72 -2.52 4.46 -7.51
CA ARG A 72 -1.36 3.70 -7.05
C ARG A 72 -1.56 3.16 -5.63
N ASP A 73 -2.15 3.96 -4.74
CA ASP A 73 -2.48 3.58 -3.38
C ASP A 73 -3.57 2.51 -3.36
N MET A 74 -4.55 2.58 -4.26
CA MET A 74 -5.52 1.48 -4.45
C MET A 74 -4.82 0.17 -4.82
N ARG A 75 -3.88 0.22 -5.77
CA ARG A 75 -3.10 -0.96 -6.15
C ARG A 75 -2.22 -1.47 -5.02
N LEU A 76 -1.60 -0.57 -4.26
CA LEU A 76 -0.80 -0.92 -3.08
C LEU A 76 -1.65 -1.65 -2.04
N LEU A 77 -2.84 -1.14 -1.74
CA LEU A 77 -3.77 -1.76 -0.80
C LEU A 77 -4.22 -3.16 -1.26
N ILE A 78 -4.48 -3.34 -2.56
CA ILE A 78 -4.75 -4.66 -3.16
C ILE A 78 -3.55 -5.60 -3.01
N SER A 79 -2.33 -5.11 -3.25
CA SER A 79 -1.11 -5.91 -3.05
C SER A 79 -0.92 -6.30 -1.60
N ILE A 80 -1.22 -5.42 -0.64
CA ILE A 80 -1.20 -5.75 0.79
C ILE A 80 -2.23 -6.84 1.09
N ASP A 81 -3.48 -6.71 0.63
CA ASP A 81 -4.51 -7.74 0.82
C ASP A 81 -4.06 -9.10 0.27
N ALA A 82 -3.50 -9.14 -0.93
CA ALA A 82 -2.99 -10.36 -1.55
C ALA A 82 -1.87 -10.99 -0.71
N VAL A 83 -0.93 -10.20 -0.19
CA VAL A 83 0.17 -10.66 0.65
C VAL A 83 -0.33 -11.24 1.97
N VAL A 84 -1.21 -10.54 2.70
CA VAL A 84 -1.63 -10.93 4.06
C VAL A 84 -2.65 -12.06 4.08
N SER A 85 -3.46 -12.20 3.03
CA SER A 85 -4.50 -13.24 2.91
C SER A 85 -3.98 -14.54 2.28
N PHE A 86 -2.79 -14.53 1.69
CA PHE A 86 -2.24 -15.69 1.00
C PHE A 86 -2.07 -16.94 1.89
N PRO A 87 -1.62 -16.86 3.17
CA PRO A 87 -1.57 -18.04 4.03
C PRO A 87 -2.95 -18.70 4.22
N ALA A 88 -4.01 -17.90 4.33
CA ALA A 88 -5.38 -18.41 4.41
C ALA A 88 -5.85 -19.02 3.08
N THR A 89 -5.39 -18.48 1.95
CA THR A 89 -5.65 -19.06 0.62
C THR A 89 -5.00 -20.44 0.47
N VAL A 90 -3.77 -20.61 0.97
CA VAL A 90 -3.07 -21.91 1.01
C VAL A 90 -3.85 -22.90 1.87
N ALA A 91 -4.27 -22.48 3.06
CA ALA A 91 -5.10 -23.31 3.93
C ALA A 91 -6.41 -23.71 3.24
N ALA A 92 -7.13 -22.78 2.60
CA ALA A 92 -8.42 -23.01 1.97
C ALA A 92 -8.36 -23.91 0.73
N HIS A 93 -7.23 -23.93 0.02
CA HIS A 93 -7.08 -24.63 -1.25
C HIS A 93 -5.75 -25.40 -1.36
N PRO A 94 -5.43 -26.31 -0.42
CA PRO A 94 -4.11 -26.96 -0.33
C PRO A 94 -3.78 -27.78 -1.58
N GLY A 95 -4.78 -28.38 -2.23
CA GLY A 95 -4.61 -29.12 -3.48
C GLY A 95 -4.04 -28.30 -4.64
N ARG A 96 -4.25 -26.96 -4.69
CA ARG A 96 -3.66 -26.09 -5.72
C ARG A 96 -2.13 -25.99 -5.62
N PHE A 97 -1.60 -26.32 -4.44
CA PHE A 97 -0.17 -26.25 -4.12
C PHE A 97 0.44 -27.65 -3.95
N GLY A 98 -0.28 -28.71 -4.33
CA GLY A 98 0.15 -30.10 -4.15
C GLY A 98 0.26 -30.54 -2.69
N ILE A 99 -0.42 -29.84 -1.77
CA ILE A 99 -0.44 -30.13 -0.34
C ILE A 99 -1.59 -31.10 -0.05
N ARG A 100 -1.33 -32.14 0.76
CA ARG A 100 -2.38 -33.04 1.24
C ARG A 100 -3.26 -32.32 2.26
N GLU A 101 -4.55 -32.63 2.30
CA GLU A 101 -5.47 -32.04 3.28
C GLU A 101 -4.98 -32.16 4.74
N ALA A 102 -4.34 -33.27 5.10
CA ALA A 102 -3.77 -33.49 6.42
C ALA A 102 -2.61 -32.54 6.78
N ASP A 103 -1.91 -31.98 5.79
CA ASP A 103 -0.76 -31.10 5.97
C ASP A 103 -1.14 -29.60 5.83
N ARG A 104 -2.41 -29.28 5.58
CA ARG A 104 -2.86 -27.91 5.23
C ARG A 104 -2.51 -26.85 6.27
N GLU A 105 -2.70 -27.17 7.55
CA GLU A 105 -2.48 -26.23 8.65
C GLU A 105 -0.98 -25.98 8.84
N GLU A 106 -0.17 -27.04 8.74
CA GLU A 106 1.27 -26.92 8.83
C GLU A 106 1.85 -26.12 7.66
N ALA A 107 1.38 -26.36 6.44
CA ALA A 107 1.79 -25.58 5.29
C ALA A 107 1.41 -24.09 5.43
N ALA A 108 0.18 -23.80 5.87
CA ALA A 108 -0.26 -22.42 6.12
C ALA A 108 0.57 -21.74 7.22
N ARG A 109 0.97 -22.48 8.26
CA ARG A 109 1.86 -21.98 9.32
C ARG A 109 3.25 -21.63 8.78
N LEU A 110 3.84 -22.49 7.93
CA LEU A 110 5.14 -22.22 7.30
C LEU A 110 5.08 -20.99 6.40
N VAL A 111 4.02 -20.85 5.61
CA VAL A 111 3.79 -19.69 4.74
C VAL A 111 3.64 -18.40 5.56
N ARG A 112 2.90 -18.46 6.68
CA ARG A 112 2.76 -17.32 7.61
C ARG A 112 4.09 -16.92 8.24
N ALA A 113 4.90 -17.89 8.69
CA ALA A 113 6.22 -17.61 9.24
C ALA A 113 7.15 -16.94 8.21
N ALA A 114 7.11 -17.38 6.95
CA ALA A 114 7.85 -16.74 5.86
C ALA A 114 7.35 -15.31 5.59
N LEU A 115 6.03 -15.10 5.58
CA LEU A 115 5.41 -13.78 5.45
C LEU A 115 5.90 -12.81 6.53
N GLU A 116 5.80 -13.19 7.80
CA GLU A 116 6.20 -12.36 8.95
C GLU A 116 7.70 -12.02 8.88
N THR A 117 8.54 -13.01 8.55
CA THR A 117 9.98 -12.82 8.38
C THR A 117 10.30 -11.83 7.28
N GLU A 118 9.71 -12.00 6.09
CA GLU A 118 10.00 -11.14 4.94
C GLU A 118 9.45 -9.72 5.12
N LEU A 119 8.27 -9.55 5.74
CA LEU A 119 7.73 -8.22 6.03
C LEU A 119 8.59 -7.44 7.03
N ALA A 120 9.09 -8.10 8.07
CA ALA A 120 9.94 -7.46 9.09
C ALA A 120 11.35 -7.14 8.56
N LYS A 121 11.89 -8.02 7.71
CA LYS A 121 13.24 -7.89 7.15
C LYS A 121 13.36 -6.74 6.15
N ARG A 122 12.32 -6.48 5.36
CA ARG A 122 12.37 -5.52 4.25
C ARG A 122 11.98 -4.14 4.72
N THR A 123 12.90 -3.21 4.55
CA THR A 123 12.72 -1.83 5.02
C THR A 123 12.93 -0.83 3.92
N PHE A 124 12.26 0.31 4.04
CA PHE A 124 12.46 1.48 3.20
C PHE A 124 12.51 2.72 4.08
N GLU A 125 13.06 3.79 3.53
CA GLU A 125 13.17 5.09 4.20
C GLU A 125 12.48 6.15 3.35
N TYR A 126 11.79 7.09 3.99
CA TYR A 126 11.26 8.27 3.34
C TYR A 126 11.67 9.54 4.10
N VAL A 127 11.68 10.68 3.41
CA VAL A 127 12.01 11.97 4.02
C VAL A 127 10.71 12.65 4.48
N GLY A 128 10.64 12.99 5.76
CA GLY A 128 9.59 13.79 6.36
C GLY A 128 9.54 15.21 5.83
N SER A 129 8.43 15.88 6.07
CA SER A 129 8.18 17.26 5.68
C SER A 129 9.13 18.27 6.32
N ASP A 130 9.75 17.91 7.45
CA ASP A 130 10.80 18.69 8.13
C ASP A 130 12.22 18.31 7.69
N GLY A 131 12.36 17.34 6.79
CA GLY A 131 13.65 16.82 6.30
C GLY A 131 14.22 15.64 7.09
N SER A 132 13.58 15.21 8.18
CA SER A 132 13.98 14.01 8.92
C SER A 132 13.80 12.74 8.09
N ALA A 133 14.64 11.72 8.30
CA ALA A 133 14.48 10.42 7.64
C ALA A 133 13.72 9.46 8.56
N TRP A 134 12.66 8.83 8.04
CA TRP A 134 11.86 7.83 8.75
C TRP A 134 12.02 6.48 8.07
N LYS A 135 12.47 5.49 8.86
CA LYS A 135 12.65 4.11 8.42
C LYS A 135 11.43 3.28 8.81
N LEU A 136 10.87 2.57 7.84
CA LEU A 136 9.72 1.68 8.00
C LEU A 136 10.05 0.31 7.41
N SER A 137 9.54 -0.74 8.05
CA SER A 137 9.43 -2.08 7.47
C SER A 137 8.16 -2.20 6.62
N LEU A 138 8.07 -3.27 5.81
CA LEU A 138 6.80 -3.62 5.17
C LEU A 138 5.76 -4.06 6.21
N ALA A 139 6.17 -4.60 7.36
CA ALA A 139 5.26 -4.90 8.46
C ALA A 139 4.58 -3.62 8.99
N ASP A 140 5.35 -2.55 9.22
CA ASP A 140 4.81 -1.25 9.64
C ASP A 140 3.79 -0.70 8.63
N LEU A 141 4.06 -0.86 7.33
CA LEU A 141 3.12 -0.44 6.29
C LEU A 141 1.82 -1.25 6.32
N VAL A 142 1.90 -2.56 6.55
CA VAL A 142 0.72 -3.43 6.70
C VAL A 142 -0.11 -3.00 7.91
N GLU A 143 0.51 -2.66 9.03
CA GLU A 143 -0.20 -2.14 10.21
C GLU A 143 -0.88 -0.79 9.92
N ARG A 144 -0.26 0.06 9.10
CA ARG A 144 -0.79 1.37 8.68
C ARG A 144 -1.83 1.32 7.57
N MET A 145 -2.18 0.14 7.07
CA MET A 145 -3.06 -0.07 5.91
C MET A 145 -4.37 0.72 5.98
N LYS A 146 -5.02 0.80 7.15
CA LYS A 146 -6.25 1.60 7.32
C LYS A 146 -6.02 3.10 7.10
N ALA A 147 -4.88 3.63 7.51
CA ALA A 147 -4.53 5.04 7.26
C ALA A 147 -4.23 5.29 5.77
N MET A 148 -3.67 4.29 5.08
CA MET A 148 -3.34 4.36 3.66
C MET A 148 -4.57 4.54 2.75
N GLU A 149 -5.76 4.20 3.21
CA GLU A 149 -7.04 4.46 2.51
C GLU A 149 -7.33 5.95 2.28
N MET A 150 -6.62 6.83 2.99
CA MET A 150 -6.75 8.29 2.91
C MET A 150 -5.39 9.00 2.75
N ALA A 151 -4.34 8.28 2.36
CA ALA A 151 -2.96 8.81 2.36
C ALA A 151 -2.51 9.41 1.01
N TYR A 152 -3.42 9.57 0.05
CA TYR A 152 -3.07 9.90 -1.33
C TYR A 152 -3.05 11.41 -1.65
N ASN A 153 -3.48 12.28 -0.74
CA ASN A 153 -3.64 13.70 -1.02
C ASN A 153 -2.29 14.45 -1.00
N PRO A 154 -1.89 15.14 -2.08
CA PRO A 154 -0.61 15.84 -2.14
C PRO A 154 -0.55 17.06 -1.20
N ASN A 155 -1.69 17.57 -0.74
CA ASN A 155 -1.75 18.68 0.20
C ASN A 155 -1.47 18.25 1.65
N ASP A 156 -1.37 16.96 1.93
CA ASP A 156 -0.88 16.44 3.20
C ASP A 156 0.64 16.28 3.20
N CYS A 157 1.29 16.39 4.37
CA CYS A 157 2.71 16.07 4.51
C CYS A 157 3.02 14.60 4.19
N ALA A 158 4.31 14.31 3.94
CA ALA A 158 4.83 12.97 3.73
C ALA A 158 4.42 11.96 4.82
N GLU A 159 4.42 12.34 6.10
CA GLU A 159 4.10 11.46 7.23
C GLU A 159 2.63 11.02 7.21
N ILE A 160 1.72 11.93 6.86
CA ILE A 160 0.31 11.59 6.60
C ILE A 160 0.21 10.65 5.42
N ARG A 161 0.95 10.96 4.36
CA ARG A 161 0.96 10.17 3.14
C ARG A 161 1.61 8.81 3.36
N TRP A 162 2.31 8.57 4.45
CA TRP A 162 2.81 7.26 4.87
C TRP A 162 2.08 6.66 6.07
N GLY A 163 0.91 7.22 6.42
CA GLY A 163 0.06 6.66 7.45
C GLY A 163 0.63 6.76 8.86
N ALA A 164 1.53 7.72 9.12
CA ALA A 164 2.07 7.97 10.46
C ALA A 164 0.94 8.07 11.49
N PRO A 165 0.98 7.30 12.60
CA PRO A 165 -0.07 7.32 13.60
C PRO A 165 -0.29 8.70 14.20
N GLU A 166 -1.54 9.04 14.50
CA GLU A 166 -1.85 10.28 15.21
C GLU A 166 -1.19 10.28 16.60
N GLY A 167 -0.59 11.42 16.98
CA GLY A 167 0.14 11.56 18.24
C GLY A 167 1.56 10.98 18.26
N SER A 168 2.02 10.32 17.20
CA SER A 168 3.41 9.85 17.11
C SER A 168 4.42 10.98 16.94
N GLU A 169 5.67 10.74 17.34
CA GLU A 169 6.79 11.66 17.09
C GLU A 169 6.97 11.93 15.59
N GLU A 170 6.84 10.87 14.77
CA GLU A 170 6.78 10.95 13.31
C GLU A 170 5.76 11.98 12.86
N ARG A 171 4.52 11.88 13.35
CA ARG A 171 3.45 12.78 12.96
C ARG A 171 3.58 14.21 13.51
N ALA A 172 4.32 14.41 14.59
CA ALA A 172 4.49 15.75 15.20
C ALA A 172 5.27 16.73 14.30
N THR A 173 6.10 16.21 13.41
CA THR A 173 6.87 16.98 12.41
C THR A 173 5.98 17.64 11.35
N CYS A 174 4.84 17.01 11.03
CA CYS A 174 3.95 17.49 9.98
C CYS A 174 3.21 18.78 10.36
N LYS A 175 3.46 19.86 9.60
CA LYS A 175 2.78 21.15 9.75
C LYS A 175 1.79 21.48 8.63
N ARG A 176 1.60 20.57 7.67
CA ARG A 176 0.80 20.77 6.46
C ARG A 176 -0.28 19.70 6.30
N ARG A 177 -1.52 20.13 6.10
CA ARG A 177 -2.67 19.25 6.00
C ARG A 177 -3.57 19.69 4.84
N ALA A 178 -4.18 18.72 4.17
CA ALA A 178 -5.28 18.98 3.25
C ALA A 178 -6.40 19.78 3.94
N SER A 179 -7.10 20.64 3.21
CA SER A 179 -8.16 21.46 3.78
C SER A 179 -9.29 20.59 4.37
N GLN A 180 -10.05 21.11 5.33
CA GLN A 180 -11.18 20.39 5.93
C GLN A 180 -12.19 19.90 4.88
N GLN A 181 -12.38 20.68 3.80
CA GLN A 181 -13.24 20.29 2.69
C GLN A 181 -12.71 19.05 1.95
N GLN A 182 -11.40 19.00 1.69
CA GLN A 182 -10.78 17.85 1.04
C GLN A 182 -10.77 16.62 1.96
N GLN A 183 -10.46 16.80 3.25
CA GLN A 183 -10.51 15.72 4.25
C GLN A 183 -11.91 15.10 4.35
N SER A 184 -12.95 15.94 4.41
CA SER A 184 -14.35 15.49 4.42
C SER A 184 -14.72 14.73 3.15
N ARG A 185 -14.17 15.13 2.00
CA ARG A 185 -14.38 14.44 0.73
C ARG A 185 -13.66 13.09 0.69
N MET A 186 -12.41 13.04 1.12
CA MET A 186 -11.65 11.80 1.25
C MET A 186 -12.35 10.81 2.18
N GLN A 187 -12.94 11.28 3.28
CA GLN A 187 -13.72 10.43 4.18
C GLN A 187 -14.92 9.80 3.48
N LYS A 188 -15.63 10.55 2.62
CA LYS A 188 -16.72 10.00 1.79
C LYS A 188 -16.22 8.98 0.77
N TYR A 189 -15.02 9.17 0.25
CA TYR A 189 -14.41 8.30 -0.77
C TYR A 189 -13.66 7.11 -0.17
N ARG A 190 -13.41 7.12 1.14
CA ARG A 190 -12.67 6.06 1.85
C ARG A 190 -13.24 4.68 1.57
N LYS A 191 -14.56 4.54 1.43
CA LYS A 191 -15.21 3.25 1.10
C LYS A 191 -14.66 2.61 -0.18
N TRP A 192 -14.34 3.40 -1.20
CA TRP A 192 -13.75 2.91 -2.44
C TRP A 192 -12.40 2.25 -2.17
N PHE A 193 -11.58 2.91 -1.36
CA PHE A 193 -10.31 2.37 -0.95
C PHE A 193 -10.52 1.15 -0.07
N ALA A 194 -11.33 1.22 1.00
CA ALA A 194 -11.60 0.11 1.90
C ALA A 194 -12.10 -1.17 1.19
N GLN A 195 -12.93 -1.01 0.15
CA GLN A 195 -13.48 -2.12 -0.64
C GLN A 195 -12.62 -2.52 -1.83
N ARG A 196 -11.54 -1.77 -2.12
CA ARG A 196 -10.70 -1.91 -3.33
C ARG A 196 -11.46 -1.72 -4.64
N GLU A 197 -12.53 -0.93 -4.61
CA GLU A 197 -13.45 -0.73 -5.71
C GLU A 197 -13.49 0.74 -6.12
N ARG A 198 -13.26 1.00 -7.41
CA ARG A 198 -13.41 2.35 -7.97
C ARG A 198 -14.89 2.66 -8.18
N PRO A 199 -15.31 3.94 -8.10
CA PRO A 199 -16.64 4.31 -8.54
C PRO A 199 -16.80 3.98 -10.03
N GLY A 200 -17.95 3.39 -10.37
CA GLY A 200 -18.40 3.22 -11.75
C GLY A 200 -18.83 4.54 -12.39
#